data_AF-A0A8S3X3M3-F1
#
_entry.id   AF-A0A8S3X3M3-F1
#
_cell.length_a   1.000
_cell.length_b   1.000
_cell.length_c   1.000
_cell.angle_alpha   90.00
_cell.angle_beta   90.00
_cell.angle_gamma   90.00
#
_symmetry.space_group_name_H-M   'P 1'
#
loop_
_entity.id
_entity.type
_entity.pdbx_description
1 polymer ?
#
loop_
_entity_poly.entity_id
_entity_poly.type
_entity_poly.pdbx_seq_one_letter_code
_entity_poly.pdbx_strand_id
1 'polypeptide(L)'
;MHNYFMSVTEREVINGILNVKNTKNHCLAYVRYINNINLQNLKKAGNFVDILNRSLDAEASKLLADLRDVRLPEKIETTNIQKYTVEWIGRVGLDTETHGEYLNHFISHFYKNIIKLVDRAMRKDDSSAQGQIVTEILQHLHACNNSVKVFHGREDDLIFIANYMKNDSDKPLVLYGE
;
A
#
# COMPACT_ATOMS: atom_id res chain seq x y z
N MET A 1 24.42 -15.96 -15.05
CA MET A 1 25.30 -14.78 -15.02
C MET A 1 24.52 -13.49 -14.74
N HIS A 2 23.36 -13.26 -15.39
CA HIS A 2 22.50 -12.08 -15.19
C HIS A 2 22.17 -11.75 -13.72
N ASN A 3 21.85 -12.76 -12.90
CA ASN A 3 21.52 -12.54 -11.48
C ASN A 3 22.61 -11.84 -10.65
N TYR A 4 23.88 -11.89 -11.07
CA TYR A 4 25.00 -11.24 -10.37
C TYR A 4 25.23 -9.78 -10.80
N PHE A 5 24.74 -9.39 -11.98
CA PHE A 5 24.83 -8.03 -12.52
C PHE A 5 23.51 -7.25 -12.42
N MET A 6 22.43 -7.95 -12.08
CA MET A 6 21.10 -7.39 -11.88
C MET A 6 21.09 -6.35 -10.76
N SER A 7 20.53 -5.18 -11.04
CA SER A 7 20.35 -4.13 -10.02
C SER A 7 19.33 -4.56 -8.97
N VAL A 8 19.41 -3.95 -7.77
CA VAL A 8 18.42 -4.16 -6.71
C VAL A 8 17.01 -3.80 -7.21
N THR A 9 16.87 -2.66 -7.88
CA THR A 9 15.61 -2.19 -8.46
C THR A 9 15.04 -3.17 -9.47
N GLU A 10 15.88 -3.73 -10.36
CA GLU A 10 15.44 -4.75 -11.32
C GLU A 10 14.90 -5.99 -10.60
N ARG A 11 15.59 -6.45 -9.55
CA ARG A 11 15.16 -7.60 -8.75
C ARG A 11 13.84 -7.34 -8.02
N GLU A 12 13.67 -6.13 -7.48
CA GLU A 12 12.42 -5.69 -6.83
C GLU A 12 11.26 -5.67 -7.84
N VAL A 13 11.47 -5.15 -9.04
CA VAL A 13 10.44 -5.12 -10.09
C VAL A 13 10.08 -6.54 -10.56
N ILE A 14 11.08 -7.39 -10.77
CA ILE A 14 10.86 -8.78 -11.18
C ILE A 14 10.02 -9.52 -10.14
N ASN A 15 10.40 -9.45 -8.87
CA ASN A 15 9.73 -10.22 -7.82
C ASN A 15 8.43 -9.56 -7.32
N GLY A 16 8.34 -8.24 -7.33
CA GLY A 16 7.19 -7.48 -6.82
C GLY A 16 6.08 -7.28 -7.85
N ILE A 17 6.37 -7.40 -9.15
CA ILE A 17 5.39 -7.16 -10.22
C ILE A 17 5.37 -8.33 -11.21
N LEU A 18 6.50 -8.65 -11.84
CA LEU A 18 6.51 -9.49 -13.05
C LEU A 18 6.28 -10.98 -12.76
N ASN A 19 6.82 -11.48 -11.66
CA ASN A 19 6.69 -12.87 -11.22
C ASN A 19 5.48 -13.10 -10.30
N VAL A 20 4.75 -12.05 -9.91
CA VAL A 20 3.58 -12.19 -9.06
C VAL A 20 2.40 -12.71 -9.86
N LYS A 21 1.65 -13.67 -9.30
CA LYS A 21 0.51 -14.29 -9.98
C LYS A 21 -0.64 -13.33 -10.26
N ASN A 22 -0.89 -12.36 -9.36
CA ASN A 22 -2.02 -11.44 -9.46
C ASN A 22 -1.66 -10.08 -8.87
N THR A 23 -1.60 -9.05 -9.70
CA THR A 23 -1.19 -7.68 -9.35
C THR A 23 -2.34 -6.77 -8.92
N LYS A 24 -3.60 -7.22 -9.06
CA LYS A 24 -4.83 -6.42 -8.94
C LYS A 24 -5.00 -5.71 -7.60
N ASN A 25 -4.55 -6.33 -6.51
CA ASN A 25 -4.83 -5.88 -5.15
C ASN A 25 -3.63 -5.28 -4.42
N HIS A 26 -2.46 -5.23 -5.04
CA HIS A 26 -1.25 -4.75 -4.35
C HIS A 26 -0.24 -4.02 -5.25
N CYS A 27 -0.45 -3.95 -6.56
CA CYS A 27 0.40 -3.17 -7.47
C CYS A 27 -0.36 -1.99 -8.05
N LEU A 28 0.31 -0.84 -8.12
CA LEU A 28 -0.04 0.31 -8.96
C LEU A 28 1.19 0.66 -9.79
N ALA A 29 0.98 1.11 -11.03
CA ALA A 29 2.05 1.62 -11.86
C ALA A 29 1.75 3.01 -12.38
N TYR A 30 2.74 3.88 -12.28
CA TYR A 30 2.68 5.25 -12.74
C TYR A 30 3.79 5.44 -13.78
N VAL A 31 3.38 5.49 -15.05
CA VAL A 31 4.31 5.65 -16.17
C VAL A 31 4.31 7.11 -16.60
N ARG A 32 5.49 7.72 -16.61
CA ARG A 32 5.68 9.11 -17.05
C ARG A 32 6.52 9.13 -18.31
N TYR A 33 5.95 9.62 -19.40
CA TYR A 33 6.65 9.96 -20.63
C TYR A 33 7.03 11.44 -20.53
N ILE A 34 8.32 11.69 -20.31
CA ILE A 34 8.84 13.05 -20.21
C ILE A 34 9.48 13.40 -21.55
N ASN A 35 8.84 14.30 -22.29
CA ASN A 35 9.29 14.72 -23.61
C ASN A 35 10.34 15.82 -23.51
N ASN A 36 11.19 15.91 -24.54
CA ASN A 36 12.13 17.02 -24.73
C ASN A 36 13.12 17.26 -23.56
N ILE A 37 13.54 16.19 -22.88
CA ILE A 37 14.53 16.27 -21.78
C ILE A 37 15.79 16.99 -22.27
N ASN A 38 16.17 18.05 -21.55
CA ASN A 38 17.35 18.84 -21.89
C ASN A 38 18.64 18.15 -21.45
N LEU A 39 19.29 17.44 -22.38
CA LEU A 39 20.57 16.76 -22.16
C LEU A 39 21.78 17.71 -22.04
N GLN A 40 21.64 19.02 -22.28
CA GLN A 40 22.74 19.97 -22.04
C GLN A 40 23.01 20.13 -20.54
N ASN A 41 21.98 19.98 -19.71
CA ASN A 41 22.10 19.96 -18.25
C ASN A 41 22.14 18.51 -17.74
N LEU A 42 23.26 17.82 -18.00
CA LEU A 42 23.46 16.41 -17.65
C LEU A 42 23.20 16.11 -16.17
N LYS A 43 23.52 17.05 -15.26
CA LYS A 43 23.28 16.89 -13.82
C LYS A 43 21.80 16.75 -13.49
N LYS A 44 20.93 17.51 -14.17
CA LYS A 44 19.48 17.45 -13.93
C LYS A 44 18.84 16.33 -14.76
N ALA A 45 19.27 16.14 -16.00
CA ALA A 45 18.78 15.07 -16.88
C ALA A 45 19.09 13.68 -16.30
N GLY A 46 20.25 13.50 -15.67
CA GLY A 46 20.67 12.25 -15.03
C GLY A 46 19.75 11.76 -13.90
N ASN A 47 18.84 12.61 -13.40
CA ASN A 47 17.82 12.20 -12.43
C ASN A 47 16.64 11.46 -13.09
N PHE A 48 16.54 11.47 -14.43
CA PHE A 48 15.40 10.96 -15.17
C PHE A 48 15.79 9.95 -16.26
N VAL A 49 17.02 10.02 -16.76
CA VAL A 49 17.55 9.12 -17.79
C VAL A 49 18.99 8.73 -17.45
N ASP A 50 19.37 7.52 -17.83
CA ASP A 50 20.74 7.04 -17.70
C ASP A 50 21.64 7.71 -18.74
N ILE A 51 22.80 8.18 -18.28
CA ILE A 51 23.76 8.92 -19.09
C ILE A 51 25.10 8.19 -19.07
N LEU A 52 25.58 7.82 -20.25
CA LEU A 52 26.90 7.22 -20.47
C LEU A 52 27.70 8.10 -21.43
N ASN A 53 28.95 8.43 -21.08
CA ASN A 53 29.85 9.25 -21.90
C ASN A 53 29.24 10.58 -22.39
N ARG A 54 28.50 11.27 -21.51
CA ARG A 54 27.80 12.55 -21.79
C ARG A 54 26.66 12.43 -22.82
N SER A 55 26.21 11.22 -23.11
CA SER A 55 25.09 10.93 -24.00
C SER A 55 24.09 9.99 -23.31
N LEU A 56 22.89 9.85 -23.89
CA LEU A 56 21.91 8.89 -23.41
C LEU A 56 22.47 7.46 -23.53
N ASP A 57 22.33 6.66 -22.48
CA ASP A 57 22.64 5.23 -22.55
C ASP A 57 21.56 4.51 -23.37
N ALA A 58 21.93 4.07 -24.58
CA ALA A 58 21.02 3.42 -25.50
C ALA A 58 20.58 2.02 -25.04
N GLU A 59 21.45 1.29 -24.34
CA GLU A 59 21.14 -0.04 -23.83
C GLU A 59 20.12 0.08 -22.68
N ALA A 60 20.41 0.94 -21.70
CA ALA A 60 19.51 1.19 -20.59
C ALA A 60 18.15 1.72 -21.07
N SER A 61 18.15 2.64 -22.04
CA SER A 61 16.92 3.17 -22.65
C SER A 61 16.08 2.08 -23.32
N LYS A 62 16.70 1.13 -24.03
CA LYS A 62 16.02 0.00 -24.67
C LYS A 62 15.42 -0.95 -23.64
N LEU A 63 16.18 -1.30 -22.59
CA LEU A 63 15.71 -2.18 -21.51
C LEU A 63 14.54 -1.55 -20.74
N LEU A 64 14.62 -0.24 -20.46
CA LEU A 64 13.55 0.50 -19.81
C LEU A 64 12.29 0.58 -20.68
N ALA A 65 12.44 0.77 -22.00
CA ALA A 65 11.31 0.77 -22.94
C ALA A 65 10.59 -0.59 -22.97
N ASP A 66 11.34 -1.70 -23.02
CA ASP A 66 10.78 -3.06 -22.93
C ASP A 66 10.01 -3.29 -21.62
N LEU A 67 10.61 -2.90 -20.49
CA LEU A 67 9.94 -2.98 -19.19
C LEU A 67 8.65 -2.15 -19.16
N ARG A 68 8.72 -0.89 -19.60
CA ARG A 68 7.63 0.10 -19.52
C ARG A 68 6.47 -0.21 -20.47
N ASP A 69 6.77 -0.57 -21.70
CA ASP A 69 5.78 -0.63 -22.79
C ASP A 69 5.29 -2.04 -23.09
N VAL A 70 6.02 -3.07 -22.68
CA VAL A 70 5.69 -4.48 -22.94
C VAL A 70 5.41 -5.23 -21.63
N ARG A 71 6.45 -5.47 -20.83
CA ARG A 71 6.38 -6.40 -19.69
C ARG A 71 5.46 -5.91 -18.57
N LEU A 72 5.46 -4.60 -18.28
CA LEU A 72 4.62 -4.02 -17.25
C LEU A 72 3.14 -4.02 -17.65
N PRO A 73 2.73 -3.51 -18.83
CA PRO A 73 1.33 -3.58 -19.28
C PRO A 73 0.76 -4.99 -19.39
N GLU A 74 1.59 -6.00 -19.72
CA GLU A 74 1.16 -7.41 -19.75
C GLU A 74 0.83 -7.99 -18.37
N LYS A 75 1.38 -7.39 -17.30
CA LYS A 75 1.26 -7.93 -15.94
C LYS A 75 0.32 -7.15 -15.04
N ILE A 76 0.16 -5.86 -15.29
CA ILE A 76 -0.67 -5.00 -14.43
C ILE A 76 -2.09 -4.87 -14.98
N GLU A 77 -3.05 -4.84 -14.07
CA GLU A 77 -4.44 -4.54 -14.42
C GLU A 77 -4.54 -3.13 -15.01
N THR A 78 -5.35 -2.98 -16.06
CA THR A 78 -5.54 -1.70 -16.76
C THR A 78 -6.05 -0.59 -15.84
N THR A 79 -6.79 -0.94 -14.79
CA THR A 79 -7.27 0.03 -13.78
C THR A 79 -6.19 0.49 -12.80
N ASN A 80 -5.07 -0.23 -12.73
CA ASN A 80 -3.98 0.03 -11.79
C ASN A 80 -2.75 0.67 -12.47
N ILE A 81 -2.81 0.91 -13.79
CA ILE A 81 -1.80 1.65 -14.53
C ILE A 81 -2.30 3.04 -14.90
N GLN A 82 -1.52 4.05 -14.58
CA GLN A 82 -1.77 5.42 -15.00
C GLN A 82 -0.58 5.93 -15.81
N LYS A 83 -0.88 6.46 -17.00
CA LYS A 83 0.12 7.04 -17.90
C LYS A 83 -0.01 8.57 -17.90
N TYR A 84 1.12 9.25 -17.90
CA TYR A 84 1.23 10.70 -18.02
C TYR A 84 2.24 11.04 -19.10
N THR A 85 1.90 12.02 -19.93
CA THR A 85 2.83 12.63 -20.87
C THR A 85 3.07 14.05 -20.40
N VAL A 86 4.32 14.41 -20.16
CA VAL A 86 4.72 15.68 -19.56
C VAL A 86 5.88 16.26 -20.36
N GLU A 87 5.85 17.57 -20.60
CA GLU A 87 6.91 18.27 -21.31
C GLU A 87 8.01 18.71 -20.35
N TRP A 88 9.27 18.59 -20.74
CA TRP A 88 10.37 19.17 -19.99
C TRP A 88 10.45 20.68 -20.24
N ILE A 89 10.36 21.49 -19.18
CA ILE A 89 10.36 22.95 -19.30
C ILE A 89 11.68 23.57 -18.82
N GLY A 90 12.33 24.32 -19.71
CA GLY A 90 13.51 25.12 -19.41
C GLY A 90 14.74 24.31 -18.97
N ARG A 91 15.56 24.89 -18.08
CA ARG A 91 16.78 24.25 -17.54
C ARG A 91 16.52 23.37 -16.32
N VAL A 92 15.41 23.61 -15.62
CA VAL A 92 15.04 22.93 -14.37
C VAL A 92 14.26 21.64 -14.67
N GLY A 93 13.50 21.61 -15.77
CA GLY A 93 12.70 20.45 -16.17
C GLY A 93 11.37 20.46 -15.44
N LEU A 94 11.10 19.39 -14.69
CA LEU A 94 9.89 19.28 -13.88
C LEU A 94 10.04 20.12 -12.60
N ASP A 95 9.12 21.07 -12.44
CA ASP A 95 9.07 22.01 -11.33
C ASP A 95 7.62 22.25 -10.87
N THR A 96 7.42 22.56 -9.59
CA THR A 96 6.10 22.74 -8.98
C THR A 96 5.32 23.93 -9.54
N GLU A 97 5.99 25.00 -9.96
CA GLU A 97 5.32 26.18 -10.51
C GLU A 97 4.77 25.90 -11.91
N THR A 98 5.58 25.24 -12.74
CA THR A 98 5.26 24.99 -14.15
C THR A 98 4.41 23.73 -14.36
N HIS A 99 4.45 22.78 -13.41
CA HIS A 99 3.77 21.49 -13.52
C HIS A 99 2.78 21.24 -12.38
N GLY A 100 2.37 22.29 -11.66
CA GLY A 100 1.51 22.19 -10.48
C GLY A 100 0.21 21.42 -10.74
N GLU A 101 -0.46 21.67 -11.87
CA GLU A 101 -1.69 20.95 -12.24
C GLU A 101 -1.46 19.45 -12.41
N TYR A 102 -0.44 19.07 -13.19
CA TYR A 102 -0.05 17.67 -13.39
C TYR A 102 0.31 17.00 -12.06
N LEU A 103 1.11 17.67 -11.21
CA LEU A 103 1.53 17.13 -9.92
C LEU A 103 0.34 16.95 -8.98
N ASN A 104 -0.59 17.91 -8.94
CA ASN A 104 -1.81 17.81 -8.14
C ASN A 104 -2.68 16.64 -8.58
N HIS A 105 -2.85 16.45 -9.89
CA HIS A 105 -3.60 15.31 -10.41
C HIS A 105 -2.89 13.98 -10.10
N PHE A 106 -1.57 13.92 -10.29
CA PHE A 106 -0.75 12.75 -9.96
C PHE A 106 -0.88 12.36 -8.49
N ILE A 107 -0.66 13.32 -7.58
CA ILE A 107 -0.69 13.09 -6.13
C ILE A 107 -2.10 12.68 -5.68
N SER A 108 -3.14 13.35 -6.18
CA SER A 108 -4.53 13.01 -5.85
C SER A 108 -4.88 11.60 -6.32
N HIS A 109 -4.47 11.22 -7.54
CA HIS A 109 -4.68 9.88 -8.07
C HIS A 109 -3.90 8.82 -7.29
N PHE A 110 -2.65 9.11 -6.92
CA PHE A 110 -1.83 8.24 -6.08
C PHE A 110 -2.47 7.99 -4.72
N TYR A 111 -2.78 9.06 -4.00
CA TYR A 111 -3.39 9.01 -2.67
C TYR A 111 -4.68 8.18 -2.66
N LYS A 112 -5.61 8.49 -3.58
CA LYS A 112 -6.90 7.80 -3.68
C LYS A 112 -6.73 6.30 -3.94
N ASN A 113 -5.82 5.91 -4.84
CA ASN A 113 -5.65 4.50 -5.19
C ASN A 113 -4.88 3.71 -4.13
N ILE A 114 -3.91 4.31 -3.45
CA ILE A 114 -3.23 3.68 -2.32
C ILE A 114 -4.22 3.40 -1.20
N ILE A 115 -5.05 4.37 -0.80
CA ILE A 115 -6.11 4.15 0.20
C ILE A 115 -7.04 3.02 -0.24
N LYS A 116 -7.46 3.03 -1.51
CA LYS A 116 -8.32 1.97 -2.05
C LYS A 116 -7.67 0.58 -2.00
N LEU A 117 -6.34 0.47 -2.06
CA LEU A 117 -5.62 -0.80 -1.87
C LEU A 117 -5.55 -1.19 -0.40
N VAL A 118 -5.24 -0.24 0.49
CA VAL A 118 -5.22 -0.46 1.95
C VAL A 118 -6.59 -0.91 2.45
N ASP A 119 -7.66 -0.21 2.08
CA ASP A 119 -9.04 -0.56 2.44
C ASP A 119 -9.45 -1.95 1.95
N ARG A 120 -8.92 -2.36 0.79
CA ARG A 120 -9.18 -3.70 0.24
C ARG A 120 -8.41 -4.77 1.00
N ALA A 121 -7.20 -4.47 1.45
CA ALA A 121 -6.41 -5.37 2.28
C ALA A 121 -7.06 -5.54 3.66
N MET A 122 -7.44 -4.44 4.32
CA MET A 122 -8.09 -4.46 5.64
C MET A 122 -9.40 -5.25 5.63
N ARG A 123 -10.26 -5.06 4.61
CA ARG A 123 -11.51 -5.85 4.50
C ARG A 123 -11.30 -7.36 4.37
N LYS A 124 -10.19 -7.79 3.75
CA LYS A 124 -9.85 -9.22 3.68
C LYS A 124 -9.37 -9.76 5.02
N ASP A 125 -8.72 -8.91 5.81
CA ASP A 125 -8.20 -9.28 7.14
C ASP A 125 -9.33 -9.32 8.19
N ASP A 126 -10.25 -8.35 8.16
CA ASP A 126 -11.45 -8.34 9.03
C ASP A 126 -12.39 -9.52 8.78
N SER A 127 -12.43 -10.03 7.55
CA SER A 127 -13.21 -11.23 7.18
C SER A 127 -12.49 -12.56 7.47
N SER A 128 -11.27 -12.51 8.00
CA SER A 128 -10.59 -13.70 8.49
C SER A 128 -11.22 -14.22 9.78
N ALA A 129 -10.99 -15.49 10.11
CA ALA A 129 -11.43 -16.06 11.39
C ALA A 129 -10.90 -15.27 12.60
N GLN A 130 -9.69 -14.71 12.48
CA GLN A 130 -9.10 -13.86 13.52
C GLN A 130 -9.82 -12.51 13.63
N GLY A 131 -10.15 -11.89 12.50
CA GLY A 131 -10.91 -10.64 12.44
C GLY A 131 -12.31 -10.78 13.04
N GLN A 132 -12.97 -11.92 12.82
CA GLN A 132 -14.26 -12.23 13.44
C GLN A 132 -14.18 -12.34 14.96
N ILE A 133 -13.18 -13.06 15.50
CA ILE A 133 -12.97 -13.19 16.95
C ILE A 133 -12.67 -11.82 17.57
N VAL A 134 -11.82 -11.00 16.96
CA VAL A 134 -11.49 -9.66 17.46
C VAL A 134 -12.73 -8.77 17.46
N THR A 135 -13.54 -8.82 16.39
CA THR A 135 -14.80 -8.07 16.31
C THR A 135 -15.78 -8.50 17.40
N GLU A 136 -15.92 -9.80 17.64
CA GLU A 136 -16.75 -10.34 18.71
C GLU A 136 -16.30 -9.84 20.09
N ILE A 137 -15.00 -9.92 20.40
CA ILE A 137 -14.44 -9.41 21.67
C ILE A 137 -14.76 -7.93 21.86
N LEU A 138 -14.59 -7.12 20.81
CA LEU A 138 -14.90 -5.69 20.86
C LEU A 138 -16.39 -5.42 21.08
N GLN A 139 -17.26 -6.19 20.43
CA GLN A 139 -18.71 -6.08 20.63
C GLN A 139 -19.11 -6.44 22.06
N HIS A 140 -18.58 -7.52 22.63
CA HIS A 140 -18.81 -7.91 24.03
C HIS A 140 -18.31 -6.83 25.01
N LEU A 141 -17.11 -6.29 24.79
CA LEU A 141 -16.56 -5.21 25.62
C LEU A 141 -17.42 -3.95 25.56
N HIS A 142 -17.87 -3.56 24.37
CA HIS A 142 -18.73 -2.38 24.18
C HIS A 142 -20.10 -2.58 24.84
N ALA A 143 -20.71 -3.75 24.65
CA ALA A 143 -21.97 -4.11 25.31
C ALA A 143 -21.82 -4.08 26.84
N CYS A 144 -20.78 -4.72 27.37
CA CYS A 144 -20.47 -4.71 28.81
C CYS A 144 -20.29 -3.29 29.35
N ASN A 145 -19.48 -2.45 28.69
CA ASN A 145 -19.26 -1.07 29.10
C ASN A 145 -20.54 -0.24 29.12
N ASN A 146 -21.45 -0.46 28.17
CA ASN A 146 -22.74 0.23 28.14
C ASN A 146 -23.71 -0.30 29.19
N SER A 147 -23.78 -1.61 29.38
CA SER A 147 -24.62 -2.24 30.40
C SER A 147 -24.20 -1.83 31.81
N VAL A 148 -22.90 -1.77 32.11
CA VAL A 148 -22.37 -1.37 33.43
C VAL A 148 -22.70 0.08 33.78
N LYS A 149 -22.85 0.98 32.80
CA LYS A 149 -23.25 2.38 33.05
C LYS A 149 -24.69 2.54 33.55
N VAL A 150 -25.56 1.58 33.23
CA VAL A 150 -26.99 1.64 33.54
C VAL A 150 -27.36 0.65 34.66
N PHE A 151 -26.50 -0.34 34.91
CA PHE A 151 -26.73 -1.36 35.92
C PHE A 151 -26.40 -0.84 37.33
N HIS A 152 -27.32 -1.07 38.27
CA HIS A 152 -27.16 -0.69 39.67
C HIS A 152 -27.48 -1.88 40.59
N GLY A 153 -26.64 -2.10 41.61
CA GLY A 153 -26.81 -3.17 42.62
C GLY A 153 -26.00 -4.44 42.33
N ARG A 154 -26.24 -5.50 43.14
CA ARG A 154 -25.55 -6.81 43.08
C ARG A 154 -24.01 -6.76 43.22
N GLU A 155 -23.48 -5.77 43.93
CA GLU A 155 -22.03 -5.60 44.09
C GLU A 155 -21.36 -6.82 44.75
N ASP A 156 -21.97 -7.37 45.80
CA ASP A 156 -21.42 -8.54 46.50
C ASP A 156 -21.36 -9.78 45.60
N ASP A 157 -22.41 -10.03 44.81
CA ASP A 157 -22.46 -11.12 43.83
C ASP A 157 -21.40 -10.94 42.73
N LEU A 158 -21.26 -9.70 42.21
CA LEU A 158 -20.29 -9.38 41.18
C LEU A 158 -18.85 -9.52 41.69
N ILE A 159 -18.58 -9.13 42.94
CA ILE A 159 -17.28 -9.33 43.59
C ILE A 159 -16.99 -10.82 43.75
N PHE A 160 -17.98 -11.61 44.18
CA PHE A 160 -17.85 -13.07 44.28
C PHE A 160 -17.50 -13.71 42.93
N ILE A 161 -18.24 -13.37 41.87
CA ILE A 161 -17.98 -13.85 40.50
C ILE A 161 -16.59 -13.43 40.03
N ALA A 162 -16.19 -12.18 40.25
CA ALA A 162 -14.88 -11.67 39.84
C ALA A 162 -13.73 -12.38 40.57
N ASN A 163 -13.90 -12.66 41.86
CA ASN A 163 -12.92 -13.41 42.65
C ASN A 163 -12.83 -14.87 42.19
N TYR A 164 -13.96 -15.48 41.82
CA TYR A 164 -13.99 -16.81 41.24
C TYR A 164 -13.25 -16.84 39.89
N MET A 165 -13.51 -15.90 38.98
CA MET A 165 -12.85 -15.87 37.66
C MET A 165 -11.33 -15.65 37.70
N LYS A 166 -10.82 -15.02 38.77
CA LYS A 166 -9.40 -14.69 38.93
C LYS A 166 -8.61 -15.73 39.71
N ASN A 167 -9.26 -16.75 40.26
CA ASN A 167 -8.60 -17.79 41.03
C ASN A 167 -8.23 -19.00 40.13
N ASP A 168 -7.46 -19.93 40.67
CA ASP A 168 -7.02 -21.15 39.97
C ASP A 168 -8.01 -22.32 40.15
N SER A 169 -9.28 -22.06 40.45
CA SER A 169 -10.28 -23.12 40.65
C SER A 169 -10.67 -23.76 39.31
N ASP A 170 -10.62 -25.08 39.26
CA ASP A 170 -11.06 -25.91 38.12
C ASP A 170 -12.54 -26.34 38.21
N LYS A 171 -13.19 -26.12 39.36
CA LYS A 171 -14.60 -26.46 39.60
C LYS A 171 -15.53 -25.42 39.00
N PRO A 172 -16.62 -25.78 38.31
CA PRO A 172 -17.55 -24.82 37.68
C PRO A 172 -18.31 -23.98 38.71
N LEU A 173 -18.50 -22.69 38.40
CA LEU A 173 -19.35 -21.78 39.15
C LEU A 173 -20.82 -21.97 38.74
N VAL A 174 -21.69 -22.19 39.73
CA VAL A 174 -23.14 -22.26 39.53
C VAL A 174 -23.77 -21.00 40.08
N LEU A 175 -24.42 -20.22 39.20
CA LEU A 175 -25.27 -19.09 39.57
C LEU A 175 -26.72 -19.53 39.39
N TYR A 176 -27.54 -19.35 40.43
CA TYR A 176 -28.97 -19.62 40.39
C TYR A 176 -29.72 -18.42 40.97
N GLY A 177 -30.93 -18.19 40.47
CA GLY A 177 -31.86 -17.17 40.96
C GLY A 177 -33.29 -17.68 40.83
N GLU A 178 -34.25 -17.00 41.46
CA GLU A 178 -35.68 -17.17 41.18
C GLU A 178 -36.09 -16.49 39.86
#